data_AF-A0A1A8RPB9-F1
#
_entry.id   AF-A0A1A8RPB9-F1
#
_cell.length_a   1.000
_cell.length_b   1.000
_cell.length_c   1.000
_cell.angle_alpha   90.00
_cell.angle_beta   90.00
_cell.angle_gamma   90.00
#
_symmetry.space_group_name_H-M   'P 1'
#
loop_
_entity.id
_entity.type
_entity.pdbx_description
1 polymer ?
#
loop_
_entity_poly.entity_id
_entity_poly.type
_entity_poly.pdbx_seq_one_letter_code
_entity_poly.pdbx_strand_id
1 'polypeptide(L)'
;YLGILLSEAVLSTILKYAWQAEDKWDEPFYNQKTEQEKNSSSILKFISDFLAFLVLYNFIIPISLYVTVEMQKFLGSFFIGWDLDLYHEESDQKAQVNTSDLNEELGQVEYVFTDKTGTLTENEMRFQECSINGVKYREVNGKLVPEGLTEDSPDGSTAHLMGEELLFLQAVSLCHTVQISYDQADCLVGGDPFSHANGFSSSSMEYYASSPDEKALVEAAKRIGVAFTGRNGETMEIKTFGKCEKYKLLHVLEFDPNRRRMSVILQTPSGGKLLFTKGAESAILPFSSSGEIEKTRLHVDEFALKGMRTLVVACRHFSPEEYTDVDKRLTAARTALQQREERLQEAFSHIERDLQLLGATAV
;
A
#
# COMPACT_ATOMS: atom_id res chain seq x y z
N TYR A 1 12.52 -40.50 24.36
CA TYR A 1 13.85 -41.14 24.39
C TYR A 1 14.43 -41.28 25.79
N LEU A 2 14.63 -40.19 26.54
CA LEU A 2 15.21 -40.26 27.89
C LEU A 2 14.45 -41.18 28.85
N GLY A 3 13.11 -41.12 28.85
CA GLY A 3 12.29 -41.99 29.69
C GLY A 3 12.47 -43.49 29.37
N ILE A 4 12.63 -43.83 28.09
CA ILE A 4 12.89 -45.21 27.66
C ILE A 4 14.27 -45.66 28.13
N LEU A 5 15.31 -44.84 27.89
CA LEU A 5 16.69 -45.09 28.34
C LEU A 5 16.76 -45.36 29.85
N LEU A 6 16.14 -44.50 30.66
CA LEU A 6 16.13 -44.66 32.11
C LEU A 6 15.36 -45.92 32.52
N SER A 7 14.22 -46.20 31.88
CA SER A 7 13.43 -47.39 32.20
C SER A 7 14.19 -48.69 31.89
N GLU A 8 14.91 -48.76 30.77
CA GLU A 8 15.73 -49.93 30.42
C GLU A 8 16.94 -50.06 31.34
N ALA A 9 17.64 -48.96 31.65
CA ALA A 9 18.77 -48.99 32.58
C ALA A 9 18.35 -49.45 33.98
N VAL A 10 17.21 -48.96 34.49
CA VAL A 10 16.65 -49.39 35.78
C VAL A 10 16.25 -50.86 35.73
N LEU A 11 15.50 -51.28 34.71
CA LEU A 11 15.04 -52.66 34.56
C LEU A 11 16.21 -53.65 34.47
N SER A 12 17.23 -53.35 33.64
CA SER A 12 18.42 -54.18 33.51
C SER A 12 19.25 -54.23 34.79
N THR A 13 19.30 -53.14 35.55
CA THR A 13 19.96 -53.13 36.88
C THR A 13 19.20 -54.03 37.86
N ILE A 14 17.87 -53.92 37.94
CA ILE A 14 17.04 -54.76 38.80
C ILE A 14 17.19 -56.24 38.43
N LEU A 15 17.12 -56.57 37.14
CA LEU A 15 17.26 -57.94 36.65
C LEU A 15 18.65 -58.50 36.92
N LYS A 16 19.72 -57.69 36.79
CA LYS A 16 21.08 -58.07 37.16
C LYS A 16 21.16 -58.49 38.63
N TYR A 17 20.64 -57.66 39.55
CA TYR A 17 20.66 -57.97 40.97
C TYR A 17 19.73 -59.12 41.37
N ALA A 18 18.59 -59.28 40.69
CA ALA A 18 17.73 -60.44 40.88
C ALA A 18 18.42 -61.74 40.45
N TRP A 19 19.22 -61.69 39.38
CA TRP A 19 19.99 -62.85 38.89
C TRP A 19 21.22 -63.16 39.77
N GLN A 20 21.90 -62.14 40.29
CA GLN A 20 23.05 -62.29 41.20
C GLN A 20 22.65 -62.59 42.66
N ALA A 21 21.35 -62.74 42.96
CA ALA A 21 20.89 -63.11 44.29
C ALA A 21 21.33 -64.51 44.73
N GLU A 22 21.69 -65.38 43.79
CA GLU A 22 22.21 -66.71 44.02
C GLU A 22 23.76 -66.71 43.93
N ASP A 23 24.45 -67.13 45.00
CA ASP A 23 25.92 -67.10 45.13
C ASP A 23 26.67 -67.78 43.97
N LYS A 24 26.05 -68.81 43.37
CA LYS A 24 26.61 -69.54 42.23
C LYS A 24 26.79 -68.66 40.98
N TRP A 25 25.93 -67.65 40.82
CA TRP A 25 25.91 -66.76 39.65
C TRP A 25 26.63 -65.44 39.90
N ASP A 26 26.83 -65.04 41.16
CA ASP A 26 27.54 -63.81 41.52
C ASP A 26 29.08 -63.94 41.41
N GLU A 27 29.66 -65.06 41.85
CA GLU A 27 31.11 -65.34 41.75
C GLU A 27 31.38 -66.80 41.37
N PRO A 28 31.22 -67.19 40.09
CA PRO A 28 31.51 -68.55 39.65
C PRO A 28 33.02 -68.84 39.68
N PHE A 29 33.38 -70.13 39.80
CA PHE A 29 34.76 -70.59 40.03
C PHE A 29 35.80 -70.10 38.99
N TYR A 30 35.36 -69.76 37.78
CA TYR A 30 36.20 -69.36 36.65
C TYR A 30 36.33 -67.84 36.47
N ASN A 31 35.57 -67.03 37.21
CA ASN A 31 35.62 -65.57 37.13
C ASN A 31 35.49 -64.95 38.53
N GLN A 32 36.58 -65.02 39.30
CA GLN A 32 36.66 -64.49 40.66
C GLN A 32 36.74 -62.96 40.65
N LYS A 33 36.06 -62.32 41.62
CA LYS A 33 36.07 -60.86 41.76
C LYS A 33 37.41 -60.37 42.29
N THR A 34 37.82 -59.18 41.87
CA THR A 34 39.06 -58.56 42.36
C THR A 34 38.92 -58.16 43.83
N GLU A 35 40.00 -58.18 44.61
CA GLU A 35 40.01 -57.76 46.03
C GLU A 35 39.41 -56.35 46.23
N GLN A 36 39.64 -55.43 45.28
CA GLN A 36 39.07 -54.09 45.29
C GLN A 36 37.54 -54.09 45.08
N GLU A 37 37.02 -55.01 44.27
CA GLU A 37 35.58 -55.18 44.05
C GLU A 37 34.92 -55.87 45.23
N LYS A 38 35.61 -56.79 45.92
CA LYS A 38 35.12 -57.41 47.16
C LYS A 38 34.96 -56.37 48.27
N ASN A 39 35.90 -55.44 48.36
CA ASN A 39 35.93 -54.39 49.38
C ASN A 39 35.08 -53.15 49.08
N SER A 40 34.45 -53.04 47.89
CA SER A 40 33.58 -51.90 47.57
C SER A 40 32.15 -52.06 48.11
N SER A 41 31.54 -50.95 48.54
CA SER A 41 30.21 -50.96 49.15
C SER A 41 29.11 -51.33 48.15
N SER A 42 28.08 -52.05 48.61
CA SER A 42 26.98 -52.52 47.76
C SER A 42 26.22 -51.39 47.07
N ILE A 43 26.10 -50.23 47.73
CA ILE A 43 25.44 -49.04 47.16
C ILE A 43 26.28 -48.44 46.02
N LEU A 44 27.61 -48.37 46.17
CA LEU A 44 28.49 -47.88 45.11
C LEU A 44 28.50 -48.83 43.90
N LYS A 45 28.46 -50.14 44.12
CA LYS A 45 28.30 -51.14 43.04
C LYS A 45 27.00 -50.93 42.27
N PHE A 46 25.88 -50.75 42.98
CA PHE A 46 24.57 -50.50 42.36
C PHE A 46 24.57 -49.26 41.47
N ILE A 47 25.14 -48.15 41.97
CA ILE A 47 25.26 -46.91 41.20
C ILE A 47 26.18 -47.10 40.00
N SER A 48 27.32 -47.78 40.18
CA SER A 48 28.26 -48.05 39.09
C SER A 48 27.63 -48.92 37.99
N ASP A 49 26.88 -49.95 38.36
CA ASP A 49 26.21 -50.86 37.43
C ASP A 49 25.07 -50.16 36.67
N PHE A 50 24.30 -49.33 37.37
CA PHE A 50 23.28 -48.49 36.75
C PHE A 50 23.89 -47.52 35.74
N LEU A 51 24.98 -46.83 36.09
CA LEU A 51 25.70 -45.93 35.19
C LEU A 51 26.33 -46.69 34.01
N ALA A 52 26.81 -47.92 34.23
CA ALA A 52 27.32 -48.77 33.16
C ALA A 52 26.23 -49.14 32.15
N PHE A 53 25.02 -49.50 32.61
CA PHE A 53 23.88 -49.73 31.71
C PHE A 53 23.43 -48.45 30.99
N LEU A 54 23.50 -47.29 31.64
CA LEU A 54 23.19 -46.01 31.00
C LEU A 54 24.17 -45.70 29.86
N VAL A 55 25.47 -45.95 30.06
CA VAL A 55 26.48 -45.80 29.01
C VAL A 55 26.29 -46.83 27.90
N LEU A 56 25.97 -48.08 28.25
CA LEU A 56 25.71 -49.15 27.28
C LEU A 56 24.55 -48.81 26.35
N TYR A 57 23.46 -48.24 26.88
CA TYR A 57 22.25 -47.88 26.13
C TYR A 57 22.24 -46.45 25.58
N ASN A 58 23.37 -45.72 25.65
CA ASN A 58 23.46 -44.34 25.17
C ASN A 58 23.04 -44.18 23.68
N PHE A 59 23.16 -45.24 22.87
CA PHE A 59 22.72 -45.25 21.48
C PHE A 59 21.20 -45.04 21.27
N ILE A 60 20.36 -45.22 22.31
CA ILE A 60 18.90 -44.95 22.25
C ILE A 60 18.62 -43.47 21.94
N ILE A 61 19.52 -42.57 22.35
CA ILE A 61 19.44 -41.15 22.02
C ILE A 61 20.41 -40.90 20.85
N PRO A 62 19.93 -40.85 19.59
CA PRO A 62 20.80 -40.62 18.44
C PRO A 62 21.40 -39.21 18.50
N ILE A 63 22.69 -39.13 18.82
CA ILE A 63 23.41 -37.86 18.95
C ILE A 63 23.39 -37.06 17.63
N SER A 64 23.39 -37.76 16.49
CA SER A 64 23.38 -37.13 15.16
C SER A 64 22.02 -36.56 14.74
N LEU A 65 20.92 -36.90 15.42
CA LEU A 65 19.56 -36.49 15.00
C LEU A 65 19.45 -34.98 14.87
N TYR A 66 19.93 -34.24 15.87
CA TYR A 66 19.87 -32.78 15.88
C TYR A 66 20.63 -32.18 14.69
N VAL A 67 21.87 -32.64 14.46
CA VAL A 67 22.70 -32.16 13.34
C VAL A 67 22.08 -32.53 11.98
N THR A 68 21.48 -33.72 11.85
CA THR A 68 20.83 -34.14 10.61
C THR A 68 19.59 -33.29 10.30
N VAL A 69 18.76 -32.98 11.29
CA VAL A 69 17.59 -32.11 11.12
C VAL A 69 18.01 -30.71 10.74
N GLU A 70 18.97 -30.12 11.47
CA GLU A 70 19.51 -28.78 11.17
C GLU A 70 20.12 -28.71 9.76
N MET A 71 20.88 -29.73 9.35
CA MET A 71 21.45 -29.80 8.00
C MET A 71 20.36 -29.90 6.93
N GLN A 72 19.30 -30.68 7.18
CA GLN A 72 18.18 -30.79 6.25
C GLN A 72 17.43 -29.46 6.11
N LYS A 73 17.19 -28.76 7.22
CA LYS A 73 16.59 -27.41 7.23
C LYS A 73 17.43 -26.41 6.45
N PHE A 74 18.74 -26.39 6.70
CA PHE A 74 19.67 -25.54 5.98
C PHE A 74 19.65 -25.82 4.47
N LEU A 75 19.75 -27.08 4.06
CA LEU A 75 19.72 -27.44 2.64
C LEU A 75 18.35 -27.15 1.99
N GLY A 76 17.26 -27.37 2.72
CA GLY A 76 15.90 -27.10 2.26
C GLY A 76 15.66 -25.62 1.95
N SER A 77 16.33 -24.71 2.66
CA SER A 77 16.21 -23.26 2.39
C SER A 77 16.67 -22.86 0.99
N PHE A 78 17.65 -23.57 0.41
CA PHE A 78 18.10 -23.33 -0.96
C PHE A 78 17.05 -23.70 -1.99
N PHE A 79 16.23 -24.73 -1.75
CA PHE A 79 15.19 -25.12 -2.70
C PHE A 79 14.13 -24.04 -2.87
N ILE A 80 13.73 -23.35 -1.79
CA ILE A 80 12.80 -22.22 -1.86
C ILE A 80 13.42 -21.08 -2.70
N GLY A 81 14.71 -20.79 -2.51
CA GLY A 81 15.39 -19.72 -3.25
C GLY A 81 15.79 -20.06 -4.69
N TRP A 82 15.64 -21.31 -5.12
CA TRP A 82 15.88 -21.75 -6.50
C TRP A 82 14.58 -21.96 -7.29
N ASP A 83 13.44 -21.83 -6.64
CA ASP A 83 12.14 -21.97 -7.29
C ASP A 83 11.87 -20.79 -8.23
N LEU A 84 11.60 -21.10 -9.50
CA LEU A 84 11.29 -20.09 -10.52
C LEU A 84 9.85 -19.58 -10.39
N ASP A 85 8.95 -20.34 -9.76
CA ASP A 85 7.58 -19.89 -9.52
C ASP A 85 7.53 -18.79 -8.43
N LEU A 86 8.58 -18.69 -7.61
CA LEU A 86 8.76 -17.65 -6.60
C LEU A 86 9.70 -16.52 -7.05
N TYR A 87 9.94 -16.41 -8.36
CA TYR A 87 10.70 -15.32 -8.97
C TYR A 87 9.78 -14.25 -9.54
N HIS A 88 10.11 -12.99 -9.26
CA HIS A 88 9.38 -11.83 -9.75
C HIS A 88 10.17 -11.15 -10.87
N GLU A 89 9.65 -11.24 -12.09
CA GLU A 89 10.32 -10.78 -13.32
C GLU A 89 10.50 -9.26 -13.36
N GLU A 90 9.49 -8.48 -12.98
CA GLU A 90 9.54 -7.01 -13.10
C GLU A 90 10.59 -6.36 -12.19
N SER A 91 10.84 -6.95 -11.02
CA SER A 91 11.87 -6.46 -10.08
C SER A 91 13.18 -7.23 -10.16
N ASP A 92 13.26 -8.26 -11.01
CA ASP A 92 14.38 -9.21 -11.11
C ASP A 92 14.80 -9.78 -9.74
N GLN A 93 13.82 -10.22 -8.95
CA GLN A 93 14.03 -10.71 -7.58
C GLN A 93 13.51 -12.13 -7.38
N LYS A 94 14.34 -12.97 -6.77
CA LYS A 94 13.97 -14.33 -6.34
C LYS A 94 13.56 -14.36 -4.87
N ALA A 95 12.79 -15.36 -4.47
CA ALA A 95 12.51 -15.62 -3.06
C ALA A 95 13.80 -15.76 -2.24
N GLN A 96 13.87 -15.00 -1.14
CA GLN A 96 14.99 -15.01 -0.22
C GLN A 96 14.56 -15.57 1.12
N VAL A 97 15.21 -16.67 1.52
CA VAL A 97 15.01 -17.26 2.86
C VAL A 97 15.99 -16.62 3.83
N ASN A 98 15.48 -15.80 4.74
CA ASN A 98 16.29 -15.13 5.77
C ASN A 98 16.56 -16.00 7.00
N THR A 99 15.78 -17.06 7.21
CA THR A 99 15.89 -17.96 8.35
C THR A 99 15.63 -19.39 7.92
N SER A 100 16.63 -20.27 8.09
CA SER A 100 16.55 -21.68 7.66
C SER A 100 15.77 -22.57 8.63
N ASP A 101 15.53 -22.11 9.86
CA ASP A 101 14.94 -22.93 10.94
C ASP A 101 13.41 -23.09 10.85
N LEU A 102 12.75 -22.25 10.06
CA LEU A 102 11.28 -22.11 10.03
C LEU A 102 10.62 -22.79 8.82
N ASN A 103 11.36 -23.58 8.04
CA ASN A 103 10.87 -24.13 6.79
C ASN A 103 9.65 -25.07 6.99
N GLU A 104 9.64 -25.87 8.05
CA GLU A 104 8.53 -26.77 8.36
C GLU A 104 7.31 -26.08 8.99
N GLU A 105 7.52 -24.92 9.64
CA GLU A 105 6.45 -24.13 10.26
C GLU A 105 5.54 -23.53 9.19
N LEU A 106 6.06 -23.28 7.98
CA LEU A 106 5.26 -22.84 6.83
C LEU A 106 4.13 -23.82 6.49
N GLY A 107 4.32 -25.12 6.75
CA GLY A 107 3.29 -26.14 6.54
C GLY A 107 2.22 -26.20 7.64
N GLN A 108 2.40 -25.46 8.73
CA GLN A 108 1.51 -25.44 9.90
C GLN A 108 0.74 -24.12 10.03
N VAL A 109 0.86 -23.22 9.06
CA VAL A 109 0.20 -21.91 9.11
C VAL A 109 -1.32 -22.07 9.00
N GLU A 110 -2.04 -21.70 10.06
CA GLU A 110 -3.52 -21.68 10.08
C GLU A 110 -4.11 -20.29 9.79
N TYR A 111 -3.41 -19.22 10.19
CA TYR A 111 -3.88 -17.85 10.06
C TYR A 111 -2.85 -17.02 9.30
N VAL A 112 -3.31 -16.36 8.22
CA VAL A 112 -2.50 -15.41 7.44
C VAL A 112 -3.00 -14.01 7.74
N PHE A 113 -2.18 -13.23 8.46
CA PHE A 113 -2.41 -11.80 8.61
C PHE A 113 -1.74 -11.09 7.43
N THR A 114 -2.53 -10.43 6.60
CA THR A 114 -2.06 -9.71 5.42
C THR A 114 -2.21 -8.21 5.64
N ASP A 115 -1.21 -7.43 5.23
CA ASP A 115 -1.37 -6.00 5.09
C ASP A 115 -2.14 -5.70 3.79
N LYS A 116 -2.98 -4.67 3.79
CA LYS A 116 -3.70 -4.29 2.59
C LYS A 116 -2.77 -3.61 1.59
N THR A 117 -1.99 -2.64 2.07
CA THR A 117 -1.25 -1.72 1.19
C THR A 117 0.13 -2.29 0.87
N GLY A 118 0.43 -2.49 -0.42
CA GLY A 118 1.71 -3.05 -0.85
C GLY A 118 1.80 -4.59 -0.73
N THR A 119 0.73 -5.27 -0.32
CA THR A 119 0.63 -6.75 -0.39
C THR A 119 -0.60 -7.19 -1.16
N LEU A 120 -1.82 -6.80 -0.73
CA LEU A 120 -3.04 -7.12 -1.49
C LEU A 120 -3.25 -6.19 -2.69
N THR A 121 -2.85 -4.93 -2.55
CA THR A 121 -2.99 -3.92 -3.60
C THR A 121 -1.63 -3.35 -3.97
N GLU A 122 -1.35 -3.30 -5.27
CA GLU A 122 -0.29 -2.46 -5.83
C GLU A 122 -0.57 -0.98 -5.50
N ASN A 123 0.49 -0.19 -5.30
CA ASN A 123 0.37 1.25 -5.00
C ASN A 123 0.16 2.07 -6.28
N GLU A 124 -0.60 1.53 -7.24
CA GLU A 124 -0.98 2.19 -8.48
C GLU A 124 -2.48 2.51 -8.41
N MET A 125 -2.82 3.78 -8.54
CA MET A 125 -4.20 4.25 -8.53
C MET A 125 -4.60 4.62 -9.96
N ARG A 126 -5.76 4.14 -10.42
CA ARG A 126 -6.26 4.39 -11.78
C ARG A 126 -7.68 4.90 -11.73
N PHE A 127 -7.90 6.12 -12.23
CA PHE A 127 -9.25 6.64 -12.41
C PHE A 127 -10.08 5.73 -13.34
N GLN A 128 -11.27 5.33 -12.91
CA GLN A 128 -12.14 4.40 -13.64
C GLN A 128 -13.45 5.07 -14.08
N GLU A 129 -14.19 5.61 -13.11
CA GLU A 129 -15.54 6.13 -13.30
C GLU A 129 -15.68 7.52 -12.65
N CYS A 130 -16.64 8.32 -13.11
CA CYS A 130 -17.08 9.52 -12.41
C CYS A 130 -18.56 9.76 -12.60
N SER A 131 -19.14 10.57 -11.73
CA SER A 131 -20.48 11.10 -11.86
C SER A 131 -20.38 12.61 -12.03
N ILE A 132 -20.86 13.16 -13.14
CA ILE A 132 -20.85 14.61 -13.39
C ILE A 132 -22.30 15.05 -13.61
N ASN A 133 -22.75 16.03 -12.84
CA ASN A 133 -24.13 16.53 -12.85
C ASN A 133 -25.20 15.41 -12.89
N GLY A 134 -25.01 14.36 -12.09
CA GLY A 134 -25.94 13.23 -12.00
C GLY A 134 -25.93 12.27 -13.20
N VAL A 135 -24.95 12.34 -14.09
CA VAL A 135 -24.70 11.37 -15.17
C VAL A 135 -23.41 10.61 -14.88
N LYS A 136 -23.43 9.27 -14.98
CA LYS A 136 -22.24 8.43 -14.82
C LYS A 136 -21.44 8.38 -16.11
N TYR A 137 -20.12 8.43 -15.97
CA TYR A 137 -19.15 8.34 -17.05
C TYR A 137 -18.09 7.31 -16.70
N ARG A 138 -17.56 6.65 -17.72
CA ARG A 138 -16.40 5.77 -17.63
C ARG A 138 -15.28 6.31 -18.50
N GLU A 139 -14.04 6.20 -18.03
CA GLU A 139 -12.87 6.47 -18.87
C GLU A 139 -12.57 5.27 -19.76
N VAL A 140 -12.64 5.46 -21.07
CA VAL A 140 -12.29 4.44 -22.07
C VAL A 140 -11.34 5.06 -23.08
N ASN A 141 -10.11 4.56 -23.13
CA ASN A 141 -9.07 5.00 -24.08
C ASN A 141 -8.85 6.52 -24.12
N GLY A 142 -8.82 7.18 -22.95
CA GLY A 142 -8.63 8.62 -22.84
C GLY A 142 -9.86 9.45 -23.21
N LYS A 143 -11.06 8.86 -23.22
CA LYS A 143 -12.33 9.59 -23.43
C LYS A 143 -13.31 9.26 -22.31
N LEU A 144 -14.10 10.26 -21.90
CA LEU A 144 -15.23 10.05 -21.01
C LEU A 144 -16.45 9.62 -21.84
N VAL A 145 -16.98 8.44 -21.55
CA VAL A 145 -18.17 7.90 -22.21
C VAL A 145 -19.29 7.82 -21.17
N PRO A 146 -20.46 8.46 -21.40
CA PRO A 146 -21.60 8.38 -20.50
C PRO A 146 -22.20 6.96 -20.50
N GLU A 147 -22.63 6.49 -19.34
CA GLU A 147 -23.24 5.18 -19.17
C GLU A 147 -24.62 5.12 -19.88
N GLY A 148 -24.76 4.21 -20.86
CA GLY A 148 -25.99 4.01 -21.63
C GLY A 148 -25.89 4.33 -23.14
N LEU A 149 -24.77 4.88 -23.61
CA LEU A 149 -24.49 5.04 -25.04
C LEU A 149 -23.50 3.94 -25.49
N THR A 150 -23.94 3.04 -26.38
CA THR A 150 -23.09 2.03 -27.02
C THR A 150 -22.24 2.67 -28.13
N GLU A 151 -21.03 2.14 -28.36
CA GLU A 151 -20.03 2.65 -29.31
C GLU A 151 -20.46 2.72 -30.81
N ASP A 152 -21.70 2.34 -31.13
CA ASP A 152 -22.20 2.19 -32.51
C ASP A 152 -22.71 3.49 -33.17
N SER A 153 -22.40 4.68 -32.63
CA SER A 153 -22.64 5.93 -33.35
C SER A 153 -21.45 6.26 -34.28
N PRO A 154 -21.61 6.27 -35.61
CA PRO A 154 -20.52 6.41 -36.57
C PRO A 154 -19.97 7.83 -36.72
N ASP A 155 -20.42 8.78 -35.90
CA ASP A 155 -19.87 10.13 -35.89
C ASP A 155 -18.80 10.24 -34.80
N GLY A 156 -17.54 10.25 -35.24
CA GLY A 156 -16.36 10.72 -34.50
C GLY A 156 -16.42 12.20 -34.13
N SER A 157 -17.58 12.70 -33.76
CA SER A 157 -17.75 13.98 -33.08
C SER A 157 -17.29 13.76 -31.65
N THR A 158 -16.07 14.18 -31.35
CA THR A 158 -15.60 14.42 -29.98
C THR A 158 -16.77 15.02 -29.21
N ALA A 159 -17.37 14.28 -28.27
CA ALA A 159 -18.39 14.85 -27.39
C ALA A 159 -17.75 16.10 -26.82
N HIS A 160 -18.19 17.27 -27.28
CA HIS A 160 -17.53 18.51 -26.92
C HIS A 160 -17.91 18.70 -25.46
N LEU A 161 -17.01 18.31 -24.56
CA LEU A 161 -17.14 18.51 -23.11
C LEU A 161 -17.37 20.01 -22.91
N MET A 162 -18.62 20.39 -22.67
CA MET A 162 -19.10 21.77 -22.79
C MET A 162 -19.91 22.12 -21.55
N GLY A 163 -19.52 23.18 -20.86
CA GLY A 163 -20.17 23.59 -19.63
C GLY A 163 -19.63 22.87 -18.41
N GLU A 164 -20.46 22.03 -17.79
CA GLU A 164 -20.21 21.49 -16.45
C GLU A 164 -19.18 20.35 -16.41
N GLU A 165 -19.09 19.51 -17.45
CA GLU A 165 -18.06 18.47 -17.52
C GLU A 165 -16.67 19.06 -17.66
N LEU A 166 -16.54 20.13 -18.45
CA LEU A 166 -15.27 20.85 -18.55
C LEU A 166 -14.90 21.48 -17.21
N LEU A 167 -15.85 22.10 -16.51
CA LEU A 167 -15.61 22.70 -15.20
C LEU A 167 -15.21 21.64 -14.16
N PHE A 168 -15.83 20.47 -14.19
CA PHE A 168 -15.45 19.33 -13.35
C PHE A 168 -14.00 18.87 -13.62
N LEU A 169 -13.63 18.68 -14.88
CA LEU A 169 -12.27 18.29 -15.25
C LEU A 169 -11.24 19.37 -14.91
N GLN A 170 -11.59 20.65 -15.08
CA GLN A 170 -10.76 21.76 -14.62
C GLN A 170 -10.57 21.75 -13.11
N ALA A 171 -11.63 21.47 -12.34
CA ALA A 171 -11.54 21.35 -10.88
C ALA A 171 -10.58 20.22 -10.48
N VAL A 172 -10.67 19.06 -11.14
CA VAL A 172 -9.77 17.92 -10.92
C VAL A 172 -8.31 18.28 -11.27
N SER A 173 -8.08 18.96 -12.40
CA SER A 173 -6.75 19.39 -12.87
C SER A 173 -6.15 20.62 -12.16
N LEU A 174 -6.90 21.31 -11.30
CA LEU A 174 -6.42 22.52 -10.62
C LEU A 174 -6.42 22.38 -9.09
N CYS A 175 -7.34 21.61 -8.52
CA CYS A 175 -7.43 21.39 -7.08
C CYS A 175 -6.51 20.25 -6.65
N HIS A 176 -5.20 20.45 -6.67
CA HIS A 176 -4.22 19.45 -6.25
C HIS A 176 -2.88 20.07 -5.85
N THR A 177 -1.98 19.24 -5.31
CA THR A 177 -0.59 19.63 -5.01
C THR A 177 0.46 18.99 -5.91
N VAL A 178 0.01 18.27 -6.95
CA VAL A 178 0.88 17.62 -7.95
C VAL A 178 1.91 18.57 -8.55
N GLN A 179 3.14 18.11 -8.60
CA GLN A 179 4.28 18.74 -9.26
C GLN A 179 4.65 17.97 -10.52
N ILE A 180 5.34 18.65 -11.42
CA ILE A 180 5.71 18.10 -12.72
C ILE A 180 7.22 18.07 -12.79
N SER A 181 7.76 16.91 -13.11
CA SER A 181 9.12 16.80 -13.61
C SER A 181 9.09 16.79 -15.13
N TYR A 182 9.94 17.60 -15.74
CA TYR A 182 10.24 17.48 -17.14
C TYR A 182 11.48 16.64 -17.25
N ASP A 183 11.35 15.46 -17.82
CA ASP A 183 12.52 14.71 -18.24
C ASP A 183 13.19 15.53 -19.34
N GLN A 184 14.29 16.19 -18.98
CA GLN A 184 15.20 16.75 -19.94
C GLN A 184 15.80 15.54 -20.64
N ALA A 185 15.33 15.21 -21.85
CA ALA A 185 16.07 14.31 -22.71
C ALA A 185 17.48 14.89 -22.83
N ASP A 186 18.42 14.33 -22.09
CA ASP A 186 19.79 14.81 -22.02
C ASP A 186 20.34 14.88 -23.44
N CYS A 187 20.44 16.10 -23.94
CA CYS A 187 21.27 16.41 -25.09
C CYS A 187 22.73 16.36 -24.62
N LEU A 188 23.26 15.15 -24.45
CA LEU A 188 24.69 14.90 -24.30
C LEU A 188 25.12 13.73 -25.19
N VAL A 189 25.62 14.11 -26.37
CA VAL A 189 26.81 13.56 -27.05
C VAL A 189 26.95 12.03 -27.05
N GLY A 190 26.55 11.41 -28.17
CA GLY A 190 27.00 10.07 -28.56
C GLY A 190 25.89 9.19 -29.13
N GLY A 191 25.36 9.53 -30.30
CA GLY A 191 24.34 8.74 -30.98
C GLY A 191 24.80 8.30 -32.39
N ASP A 192 24.79 7.00 -32.61
CA ASP A 192 25.12 6.30 -33.85
C ASP A 192 24.37 6.85 -35.09
N PRO A 193 24.98 6.83 -36.30
CA PRO A 193 24.39 7.43 -37.51
C PRO A 193 23.19 6.69 -38.13
N PHE A 194 22.62 5.68 -37.50
CA PHE A 194 21.60 4.80 -38.11
C PHE A 194 20.39 4.57 -37.21
N SER A 195 19.62 5.62 -36.94
CA SER A 195 18.25 5.47 -36.42
C SER A 195 17.33 6.56 -37.00
N HIS A 196 17.01 6.40 -38.29
CA HIS A 196 15.92 7.09 -38.94
C HIS A 196 14.64 6.24 -38.83
N ALA A 197 13.79 6.53 -37.85
CA ALA A 197 12.34 6.27 -37.93
C ALA A 197 11.57 7.09 -36.89
N ASN A 198 10.74 8.01 -37.38
CA ASN A 198 9.69 8.78 -36.72
C ASN A 198 9.31 8.38 -35.27
N GLY A 199 9.78 9.17 -34.30
CA GLY A 199 9.16 9.29 -32.99
C GLY A 199 9.12 10.78 -32.62
N PHE A 200 7.94 11.38 -32.63
CA PHE A 200 7.71 12.69 -32.01
C PHE A 200 8.04 12.53 -30.53
N SER A 201 9.21 12.98 -30.08
CA SER A 201 9.56 13.03 -28.67
C SER A 201 8.78 14.15 -28.02
N SER A 202 7.51 13.89 -27.68
CA SER A 202 6.87 14.71 -26.65
C SER A 202 7.70 14.54 -25.40
N SER A 203 8.23 15.63 -24.84
CA SER A 203 8.86 15.61 -23.52
C SER A 203 7.99 14.79 -22.57
N SER A 204 8.52 13.68 -22.07
CA SER A 204 7.82 12.80 -21.13
C SER A 204 7.58 13.61 -19.86
N MET A 205 6.36 14.11 -19.76
CA MET A 205 5.92 14.90 -18.63
C MET A 205 5.39 13.95 -17.56
N GLU A 206 6.13 13.86 -16.45
CA GLU A 206 5.81 12.96 -15.35
C GLU A 206 5.24 13.74 -14.16
N TYR A 207 4.16 13.20 -13.58
CA TYR A 207 3.49 13.78 -12.42
C TYR A 207 3.97 13.14 -11.11
N TYR A 208 4.32 14.00 -10.17
CA TYR A 208 4.73 13.65 -8.82
C TYR A 208 3.74 14.23 -7.82
N ALA A 209 3.21 13.40 -6.95
CA ALA A 209 2.26 13.80 -5.93
C ALA A 209 2.51 13.04 -4.63
N SER A 210 2.25 13.68 -3.50
CA SER A 210 2.31 13.01 -2.19
C SER A 210 1.17 12.02 -1.99
N SER A 211 0.06 12.18 -2.71
CA SER A 211 -1.07 11.26 -2.73
C SER A 211 -1.22 10.61 -4.11
N PRO A 212 -1.25 9.26 -4.19
CA PRO A 212 -1.42 8.57 -5.47
C PRO A 212 -2.80 8.81 -6.07
N ASP A 213 -3.84 9.05 -5.24
CA ASP A 213 -5.18 9.40 -5.71
C ASP A 213 -5.15 10.73 -6.50
N GLU A 214 -4.39 11.73 -6.04
CA GLU A 214 -4.24 13.00 -6.77
C GLU A 214 -3.51 12.83 -8.10
N LYS A 215 -2.45 11.99 -8.11
CA LYS A 215 -1.70 11.68 -9.33
C LYS A 215 -2.61 11.03 -10.37
N ALA A 216 -3.34 10.00 -9.99
CA ALA A 216 -4.26 9.27 -10.86
C ALA A 216 -5.31 10.18 -11.51
N LEU A 217 -5.86 11.11 -10.72
CA LEU A 217 -6.84 12.08 -11.18
C LEU A 217 -6.28 13.07 -12.22
N VAL A 218 -5.08 13.63 -11.97
CA VAL A 218 -4.43 14.58 -12.90
C VAL A 218 -3.99 13.87 -14.18
N GLU A 219 -3.50 12.64 -14.07
CA GLU A 219 -3.16 11.81 -15.23
C GLU A 219 -4.38 11.49 -16.09
N ALA A 220 -5.51 11.13 -15.45
CA ALA A 220 -6.76 10.89 -16.15
C ALA A 220 -7.26 12.14 -16.87
N ALA A 221 -7.24 13.29 -16.20
CA ALA A 221 -7.64 14.55 -16.82
C ALA A 221 -6.74 14.94 -18.01
N LYS A 222 -5.43 14.67 -17.92
CA LYS A 222 -4.51 14.79 -19.07
C LYS A 222 -4.91 13.88 -20.22
N ARG A 223 -5.23 12.60 -19.96
CA ARG A 223 -5.69 11.65 -21.00
C ARG A 223 -6.97 12.13 -21.69
N ILE A 224 -7.91 12.69 -20.92
CA ILE A 224 -9.20 13.20 -21.41
C ILE A 224 -9.06 14.50 -22.22
N GLY A 225 -7.97 15.25 -22.03
CA GLY A 225 -7.65 16.47 -22.80
C GLY A 225 -7.65 17.77 -21.99
N VAL A 226 -7.72 17.69 -20.65
CA VAL A 226 -7.56 18.82 -19.72
C VAL A 226 -6.28 18.62 -18.90
N ALA A 227 -5.15 18.90 -19.53
CA ALA A 227 -3.84 18.61 -18.96
C ALA A 227 -3.34 19.77 -18.08
N PHE A 228 -2.97 19.48 -16.83
CA PHE A 228 -2.19 20.41 -16.02
C PHE A 228 -0.76 20.49 -16.59
N THR A 229 -0.29 21.68 -16.96
CA THR A 229 1.02 21.86 -17.63
C THR A 229 2.09 22.47 -16.74
N GLY A 230 1.78 22.92 -15.52
CA GLY A 230 2.82 23.49 -14.67
C GLY A 230 2.32 24.56 -13.72
N ARG A 231 3.19 24.88 -12.77
CA ARG A 231 3.03 26.01 -11.87
C ARG A 231 4.25 26.92 -11.96
N ASN A 232 4.03 28.18 -12.34
CA ASN A 232 5.05 29.24 -12.32
C ASN A 232 4.70 30.25 -11.22
N GLY A 233 5.33 30.10 -10.05
CA GLY A 233 5.03 30.91 -8.87
C GLY A 233 3.59 30.77 -8.41
N GLU A 234 2.81 31.85 -8.53
CA GLU A 234 1.38 31.89 -8.22
C GLU A 234 0.49 31.56 -9.44
N THR A 235 1.04 31.23 -10.60
CA THR A 235 0.24 30.93 -11.81
C THR A 235 0.25 29.44 -12.08
N MET A 236 -0.92 28.83 -12.19
CA MET A 236 -1.14 27.47 -12.66
C MET A 236 -1.56 27.51 -14.13
N GLU A 237 -0.96 26.64 -14.94
CA GLU A 237 -1.26 26.55 -16.37
C GLU A 237 -1.94 25.22 -16.66
N ILE A 238 -3.05 25.26 -17.40
CA ILE A 238 -3.74 24.09 -17.90
C ILE A 238 -3.91 24.20 -19.41
N LYS A 239 -3.89 23.07 -20.11
CA LYS A 239 -4.13 22.96 -21.54
C LYS A 239 -5.39 22.17 -21.78
N THR A 240 -6.45 22.88 -22.15
CA THR A 240 -7.78 22.36 -22.44
C THR A 240 -7.94 22.20 -23.94
N PHE A 241 -7.98 20.96 -24.45
CA PHE A 241 -8.13 20.64 -25.88
C PHE A 241 -7.21 21.46 -26.80
N GLY A 242 -5.96 21.67 -26.38
CA GLY A 242 -4.98 22.45 -27.14
C GLY A 242 -4.86 23.92 -26.75
N LYS A 243 -5.87 24.49 -26.09
CA LYS A 243 -5.88 25.89 -25.64
C LYS A 243 -5.27 26.01 -24.24
N CYS A 244 -4.23 26.82 -24.12
CA CYS A 244 -3.60 27.11 -22.84
C CYS A 244 -4.38 28.18 -22.07
N GLU A 245 -4.71 27.90 -20.82
CA GLU A 245 -5.38 28.81 -19.90
C GLU A 245 -4.55 28.97 -18.62
N LYS A 246 -4.50 30.19 -18.10
CA LYS A 246 -3.70 30.53 -16.93
C LYS A 246 -4.60 30.94 -15.78
N TYR A 247 -4.46 30.26 -14.65
CA TYR A 247 -5.19 30.52 -13.41
C TYR A 247 -4.22 31.06 -12.38
N LYS A 248 -4.56 32.17 -11.72
CA LYS A 248 -3.74 32.67 -10.61
C LYS A 248 -4.18 31.97 -9.31
N LEU A 249 -3.30 31.18 -8.71
CA LEU A 249 -3.49 30.56 -7.41
C LEU A 249 -3.36 31.60 -6.30
N LEU A 250 -4.44 31.78 -5.54
CA LEU A 250 -4.54 32.78 -4.48
C LEU A 250 -4.31 32.13 -3.11
N HIS A 251 -5.02 31.03 -2.84
CA HIS A 251 -4.85 30.27 -1.61
C HIS A 251 -4.97 28.78 -1.86
N VAL A 252 -4.13 28.00 -1.18
CA VAL A 252 -4.31 26.57 -0.97
C VAL A 252 -4.81 26.37 0.45
N LEU A 253 -5.92 25.65 0.60
CA LEU A 253 -6.44 25.15 1.86
C LEU A 253 -6.10 23.66 1.88
N GLU A 254 -4.95 23.34 2.48
CA GLU A 254 -4.35 22.01 2.49
C GLU A 254 -5.31 20.93 3.02
N PHE A 255 -5.07 19.68 2.62
CA PHE A 255 -5.83 18.55 3.14
C PHE A 255 -5.62 18.44 4.65
N ASP A 256 -6.73 18.33 5.38
CA ASP A 256 -6.73 18.09 6.81
C ASP A 256 -7.51 16.78 7.08
N PRO A 257 -6.95 15.81 7.83
CA PRO A 257 -7.61 14.52 8.09
C PRO A 257 -8.93 14.62 8.89
N ASN A 258 -9.07 15.63 9.75
CA ASN A 258 -10.31 15.89 10.48
C ASN A 258 -11.38 16.45 9.54
N ARG A 259 -10.97 17.32 8.61
CA ARG A 259 -11.84 17.95 7.63
C ARG A 259 -12.18 17.06 6.43
N ARG A 260 -11.27 16.14 6.08
CA ARG A 260 -11.35 15.17 4.96
C ARG A 260 -11.57 15.80 3.57
N ARG A 261 -11.05 17.00 3.35
CA ARG A 261 -11.09 17.72 2.07
C ARG A 261 -9.93 18.69 1.90
N MET A 262 -9.63 19.01 0.66
CA MET A 262 -8.69 20.04 0.21
C MET A 262 -9.45 21.04 -0.67
N SER A 263 -9.04 22.31 -0.62
CA SER A 263 -9.57 23.32 -1.52
C SER A 263 -8.50 24.25 -2.07
N VAL A 264 -8.75 24.82 -3.24
CA VAL A 264 -7.92 25.87 -3.85
C VAL A 264 -8.79 27.05 -4.24
N ILE A 265 -8.30 28.26 -3.98
CA ILE A 265 -8.93 29.50 -4.43
C ILE A 265 -8.09 30.06 -5.57
N LEU A 266 -8.74 30.26 -6.71
CA LEU A 266 -8.13 30.66 -7.97
C LEU A 266 -8.77 31.93 -8.50
N GLN A 267 -7.99 32.70 -9.27
CA GLN A 267 -8.50 33.68 -10.20
C GLN A 267 -8.54 33.09 -11.59
N THR A 268 -9.73 33.07 -12.16
CA THR A 268 -9.99 32.66 -13.54
C THR A 268 -9.35 33.63 -14.54
N PRO A 269 -9.12 33.22 -15.80
CA PRO A 269 -8.63 34.10 -16.86
C PRO A 269 -9.53 35.32 -17.12
N SER A 270 -10.84 35.21 -16.84
CA SER A 270 -11.81 36.30 -16.93
C SER A 270 -11.76 37.27 -15.75
N GLY A 271 -10.94 37.00 -14.73
CA GLY A 271 -10.76 37.83 -13.54
C GLY A 271 -11.64 37.45 -12.36
N GLY A 272 -12.62 36.57 -12.54
CA GLY A 272 -13.49 36.06 -11.47
C GLY A 272 -12.74 35.17 -10.46
N LYS A 273 -13.24 35.11 -9.22
CA LYS A 273 -12.67 34.34 -8.12
C LYS A 273 -13.48 33.07 -7.89
N LEU A 274 -12.81 31.92 -7.85
CA LEU A 274 -13.42 30.59 -7.80
C LEU A 274 -12.72 29.73 -6.76
N LEU A 275 -13.50 29.04 -5.93
CA LEU A 275 -13.06 27.95 -5.06
C LEU A 275 -13.32 26.62 -5.78
N PHE A 276 -12.34 25.74 -5.80
CA PHE A 276 -12.56 24.31 -6.04
C PHE A 276 -12.27 23.55 -4.75
N THR A 277 -13.11 22.55 -4.46
CA THR A 277 -13.01 21.72 -3.27
C THR A 277 -13.17 20.26 -3.67
N LYS A 278 -12.28 19.40 -3.17
CA LYS A 278 -12.37 17.94 -3.34
C LYS A 278 -12.15 17.21 -2.01
N GLY A 279 -12.86 16.10 -1.79
CA GLY A 279 -12.83 15.40 -0.50
C GLY A 279 -13.87 14.30 -0.38
N ALA A 280 -14.00 13.73 0.83
CA ALA A 280 -14.97 12.67 1.10
C ALA A 280 -16.43 13.16 0.96
N GLU A 281 -17.37 12.28 0.61
CA GLU A 281 -18.77 12.69 0.42
C GLU A 281 -19.38 13.28 1.69
N SER A 282 -19.07 12.70 2.86
CA SER A 282 -19.54 13.19 4.16
C SER A 282 -19.02 14.60 4.51
N ALA A 283 -17.95 15.04 3.86
CA ALA A 283 -17.29 16.32 4.14
C ALA A 283 -17.68 17.46 3.20
N ILE A 284 -18.31 17.15 2.06
CA ILE A 284 -18.68 18.13 1.01
C ILE A 284 -20.19 18.19 0.80
N LEU A 285 -20.88 17.05 0.73
CA LEU A 285 -22.32 17.02 0.45
C LEU A 285 -23.15 17.85 1.45
N PRO A 286 -22.89 17.85 2.78
CA PRO A 286 -23.64 18.67 3.73
C PRO A 286 -23.50 20.19 3.52
N PHE A 287 -22.45 20.63 2.82
CA PHE A 287 -22.17 22.04 2.54
C PHE A 287 -22.53 22.44 1.11
N SER A 288 -23.07 21.51 0.32
CA SER A 288 -23.48 21.75 -1.06
C SER A 288 -24.93 22.22 -1.09
N SER A 289 -25.18 23.38 -1.69
CA SER A 289 -26.50 24.01 -1.78
C SER A 289 -27.14 23.90 -3.18
N SER A 290 -26.35 23.53 -4.18
CA SER A 290 -26.78 23.43 -5.59
C SER A 290 -26.09 22.27 -6.32
N GLY A 291 -26.66 21.87 -7.46
CA GLY A 291 -26.23 20.70 -8.25
C GLY A 291 -27.02 19.43 -7.93
N GLU A 292 -26.74 18.34 -8.66
CA GLU A 292 -27.45 17.06 -8.55
C GLU A 292 -26.92 16.21 -7.37
N ILE A 293 -27.24 16.63 -6.14
CA ILE A 293 -26.74 16.02 -4.89
C ILE A 293 -27.23 14.57 -4.73
N GLU A 294 -28.54 14.33 -4.84
CA GLU A 294 -29.12 13.01 -4.57
C GLU A 294 -28.63 11.93 -5.56
N LYS A 295 -28.62 12.24 -6.87
CA LYS A 295 -28.10 11.30 -7.88
C LYS A 295 -26.61 11.02 -7.68
N THR A 296 -25.81 12.06 -7.42
CA THR A 296 -24.38 11.88 -7.19
C THR A 296 -24.12 11.04 -5.95
N ARG A 297 -24.91 11.21 -4.88
CA ARG A 297 -24.83 10.36 -3.68
C ARG A 297 -25.10 8.89 -4.00
N LEU A 298 -26.15 8.60 -4.78
CA LEU A 298 -26.44 7.22 -5.21
C LEU A 298 -25.28 6.62 -6.03
N HIS A 299 -24.65 7.40 -6.91
CA HIS A 299 -23.50 6.94 -7.68
C HIS A 299 -22.26 6.72 -6.79
N VAL A 300 -22.01 7.58 -5.80
CA VAL A 300 -20.94 7.39 -4.82
C VAL A 300 -21.13 6.09 -4.04
N ASP A 301 -22.35 5.80 -3.60
CA ASP A 301 -22.67 4.53 -2.92
C ASP A 301 -22.42 3.33 -3.85
N GLU A 302 -22.80 3.42 -5.13
CA GLU A 302 -22.52 2.38 -6.14
C GLU A 302 -21.01 2.17 -6.36
N PHE A 303 -20.24 3.25 -6.46
CA PHE A 303 -18.79 3.19 -6.63
C PHE A 303 -18.11 2.56 -5.41
N ALA A 304 -18.56 2.92 -4.21
CA ALA A 304 -18.06 2.33 -2.97
C ALA A 304 -18.39 0.82 -2.87
N LEU A 305 -19.57 0.39 -3.33
CA LEU A 305 -19.94 -1.04 -3.40
C LEU A 305 -19.04 -1.85 -4.35
N LYS A 306 -18.52 -1.22 -5.40
CA LYS A 306 -17.54 -1.81 -6.32
C LYS A 306 -16.10 -1.80 -5.76
N GLY A 307 -15.88 -1.22 -4.58
CA GLY A 307 -14.56 -1.12 -3.94
C GLY A 307 -13.70 0.05 -4.42
N MET A 308 -14.26 0.98 -5.19
CA MET A 308 -13.54 2.16 -5.67
C MET A 308 -13.47 3.24 -4.59
N ARG A 309 -12.40 4.04 -4.62
CA ARG A 309 -12.25 5.20 -3.74
C ARG A 309 -12.98 6.39 -4.35
N THR A 310 -13.88 6.97 -3.59
CA THR A 310 -14.71 8.09 -4.04
C THR A 310 -14.20 9.42 -3.52
N LEU A 311 -14.21 10.45 -4.38
CA LEU A 311 -14.04 11.84 -3.96
C LEU A 311 -15.12 12.69 -4.61
N VAL A 312 -15.76 13.53 -3.82
CA VAL A 312 -16.72 14.51 -4.29
C VAL A 312 -15.99 15.79 -4.66
N VAL A 313 -16.40 16.42 -5.76
CA VAL A 313 -15.83 17.66 -6.27
C VAL A 313 -16.92 18.71 -6.35
N ALA A 314 -16.67 19.88 -5.78
CA ALA A 314 -17.57 21.01 -5.77
C ALA A 314 -16.82 22.31 -6.05
N CYS A 315 -17.56 23.35 -6.40
CA CYS A 315 -17.02 24.68 -6.63
C CYS A 315 -17.87 25.77 -5.96
N ARG A 316 -17.30 26.96 -5.77
CA ARG A 316 -18.03 28.15 -5.35
C ARG A 316 -17.45 29.38 -6.02
N HIS A 317 -18.30 30.17 -6.66
CA HIS A 317 -17.91 31.47 -7.21
C HIS A 317 -18.04 32.53 -6.11
N PHE A 318 -17.04 33.38 -5.97
CA PHE A 318 -17.08 34.49 -5.02
C PHE A 318 -17.39 35.80 -5.72
N SER A 319 -18.20 36.62 -5.07
CA SER A 319 -18.27 38.05 -5.42
C SER A 319 -16.95 38.75 -5.03
N PRO A 320 -16.58 39.88 -5.66
CA PRO A 320 -15.38 40.62 -5.30
C PRO A 320 -15.34 41.06 -3.82
N GLU A 321 -16.50 41.42 -3.26
CA GLU A 321 -16.65 41.84 -1.87
C GLU A 321 -16.46 40.66 -0.91
N GLU A 322 -17.09 39.52 -1.21
CA GLU A 322 -16.98 38.29 -0.45
C GLU A 322 -15.55 37.76 -0.44
N TYR A 323 -14.87 37.75 -1.60
CA TYR A 323 -13.47 37.33 -1.65
C TYR A 323 -12.56 38.24 -0.81
N THR A 324 -12.86 39.53 -0.73
CA THR A 324 -12.11 40.48 0.11
C THR A 324 -12.26 40.13 1.60
N ASP A 325 -13.43 39.69 2.05
CA ASP A 325 -13.64 39.19 3.41
C ASP A 325 -12.89 37.87 3.64
N VAL A 326 -12.98 36.93 2.68
CA VAL A 326 -12.28 35.64 2.72
C VAL A 326 -10.77 35.82 2.84
N ASP A 327 -10.17 36.67 2.02
CA ASP A 327 -8.73 36.95 2.02
C ASP A 327 -8.28 37.57 3.35
N LYS A 328 -9.04 38.53 3.88
CA LYS A 328 -8.78 39.13 5.19
C LYS A 328 -8.81 38.08 6.31
N ARG A 329 -9.83 37.22 6.33
CA ARG A 329 -9.96 36.17 7.37
C ARG A 329 -8.84 35.14 7.28
N LEU A 330 -8.51 34.67 6.07
CA LEU A 330 -7.41 33.73 5.86
C LEU A 330 -6.07 34.34 6.28
N THR A 331 -5.80 35.58 5.89
CA THR A 331 -4.55 36.27 6.22
C THR A 331 -4.45 36.52 7.73
N ALA A 332 -5.52 36.96 8.38
CA ALA A 332 -5.59 37.10 9.83
C ALA A 332 -5.38 35.78 10.57
N ALA A 333 -6.01 34.68 10.10
CA ALA A 333 -5.82 33.35 10.68
C ALA A 333 -4.38 32.84 10.49
N ARG A 334 -3.76 33.06 9.32
CA ARG A 334 -2.37 32.64 9.05
C ARG A 334 -1.32 33.43 9.85
N THR A 335 -1.59 34.70 10.13
CA THR A 335 -0.69 35.59 10.88
C THR A 335 -0.90 35.55 12.39
N ALA A 336 -1.91 34.81 12.87
CA ALA A 336 -2.17 34.64 14.29
C ALA A 336 -1.00 33.93 15.01
N LEU A 337 -0.55 34.52 16.12
CA LEU A 337 0.51 33.95 16.97
C LEU A 337 -0.02 32.88 17.95
N GLN A 338 -1.30 32.96 18.32
CA GLN A 338 -1.96 32.05 19.25
C GLN A 338 -3.17 31.40 18.56
N GLN A 339 -3.41 30.13 18.88
CA GLN A 339 -4.55 29.35 18.35
C GLN A 339 -4.66 29.41 16.82
N ARG A 340 -3.51 29.39 16.13
CA ARG A 340 -3.44 29.52 14.67
C ARG A 340 -4.25 28.43 13.95
N GLU A 341 -4.11 27.19 14.39
CA GLU A 341 -4.80 26.03 13.80
C GLU A 341 -6.32 26.13 13.95
N GLU A 342 -6.81 26.48 15.14
CA GLU A 342 -8.25 26.67 15.42
C GLU A 342 -8.84 27.80 14.56
N ARG A 343 -8.15 28.95 14.46
CA ARG A 343 -8.58 30.08 13.62
C ARG A 343 -8.58 29.74 12.14
N LEU A 344 -7.61 28.93 11.69
CA LEU A 344 -7.59 28.44 10.31
C LEU A 344 -8.76 27.50 10.04
N GLN A 345 -9.05 26.58 10.96
CA GLN A 345 -10.17 25.66 10.85
C GLN A 345 -11.52 26.40 10.81
N GLU A 346 -11.69 27.45 11.62
CA GLU A 346 -12.87 28.31 11.60
C GLU A 346 -12.99 29.07 10.27
N ALA A 347 -11.89 29.66 9.79
CA ALA A 347 -11.85 30.36 8.51
C ALA A 347 -12.20 29.40 7.35
N PHE A 348 -11.60 28.21 7.32
CA PHE A 348 -11.88 27.20 6.31
C PHE A 348 -13.35 26.77 6.33
N SER A 349 -13.89 26.51 7.52
CA SER A 349 -15.29 26.11 7.69
C SER A 349 -16.29 27.20 7.30
N HIS A 350 -15.89 28.48 7.34
CA HIS A 350 -16.69 29.59 6.85
C HIS A 350 -16.65 29.69 5.32
N ILE A 351 -15.47 29.48 4.73
CA ILE A 351 -15.24 29.62 3.28
C ILE A 351 -15.89 28.46 2.50
N GLU A 352 -15.83 27.25 3.05
CA GLU A 352 -16.28 26.01 2.41
C GLU A 352 -17.76 25.70 2.70
N ARG A 353 -18.63 26.70 2.53
CA ARG A 353 -20.09 26.58 2.60
C ARG A 353 -20.71 26.85 1.24
N ASP A 354 -22.02 26.69 1.10
CA ASP A 354 -22.81 27.06 -0.09
C ASP A 354 -22.17 26.60 -1.41
N LEU A 355 -21.63 25.38 -1.41
CA LEU A 355 -20.90 24.82 -2.53
C LEU A 355 -21.88 24.40 -3.64
N GLN A 356 -21.50 24.59 -4.89
CA GLN A 356 -22.14 23.99 -6.04
C GLN A 356 -21.45 22.66 -6.35
N LEU A 357 -22.18 21.56 -6.18
CA LEU A 357 -21.69 20.23 -6.50
C LEU A 357 -21.47 20.10 -8.01
N LEU A 358 -20.27 19.68 -8.39
CA LEU A 358 -19.94 19.36 -9.79
C LEU A 358 -20.11 17.87 -10.07
N GLY A 359 -19.69 17.03 -9.13
CA GLY A 359 -19.71 15.59 -9.32
C GLY A 359 -18.91 14.80 -8.30
N ALA A 360 -18.61 13.55 -8.63
CA ALA A 360 -17.75 12.66 -7.86
C ALA A 360 -16.84 11.84 -8.79
N THR A 361 -15.62 11.54 -8.34
CA THR A 361 -14.65 10.67 -9.02
C THR A 361 -14.59 9.31 -8.33
N ALA A 362 -14.27 8.25 -9.06
CA ALA A 362 -13.99 6.92 -8.57
C ALA A 362 -12.63 6.42 -9.12
N VAL A 363 -11.74 6.06 -8.20
CA VAL A 363 -10.36 5.62 -8.44
C VAL A 363 -10.14 4.20 -7.92
#